data_AF-S3BDH8-F1
#
_entry.id   AF-S3BDH8-F1
#
_cell.length_a   1.000
_cell.length_b   1.000
_cell.length_c   1.000
_cell.angle_alpha   90.00
_cell.angle_beta   90.00
_cell.angle_gamma   90.00
#
_symmetry.space_group_name_H-M   'P 1'
#
loop_
_entity.id
_entity.type
_entity.pdbx_description
1 polymer ?
#
loop_
_entity_poly.entity_id
_entity_poly.type
_entity_poly.pdbx_seq_one_letter_code
_entity_poly.pdbx_strand_id
1 'polypeptide(L)'
;MALRQFAATLLCGSLLLASSASSLFTEPVLAASAAGSSGLGWDDIASKNEAENPLTSAQLETIRQAVRSANTRTLKQLLQKGLSPNFRMENGDTGFTYAVRAENYDVAEALLKSGRLNVNDLNKFGETPLMLAVFKGQDELFDELIAAGADPQRGGNWTPLHYAATEGRTEFIERLLKAGASANIQTSSGVTPLIMAARKPSRAAVTMLLKAGAYRDYCTDTGQSPADFARRAGDKELAEYLAIPKCAVKGRIAQGAAK
;
A
#
# COMPACT_ATOMS: atom_id res chain seq x y z
N MET A 1 20.05 9.77 50.81
CA MET A 1 20.59 8.48 50.32
C MET A 1 19.40 7.74 49.72
N ALA A 2 19.13 7.88 48.41
CA ALA A 2 19.44 6.86 47.37
C ALA A 2 18.72 5.52 47.66
N LEU A 3 17.92 4.85 46.82
CA LEU A 3 17.66 4.83 45.37
C LEU A 3 16.37 3.97 45.13
N ARG A 4 15.66 4.24 44.01
CA ARG A 4 14.95 3.30 43.07
C ARG A 4 13.94 2.27 43.63
N GLN A 5 12.74 2.10 43.09
CA GLN A 5 12.44 1.64 41.71
C GLN A 5 10.96 1.91 41.37
N PHE A 6 10.69 2.42 40.16
CA PHE A 6 9.37 2.50 39.54
C PHE A 6 9.06 1.18 38.81
N ALA A 7 7.89 0.60 39.05
CA ALA A 7 7.26 -0.37 38.17
C ALA A 7 5.82 0.09 37.92
N ALA A 8 5.54 0.57 36.71
CA ALA A 8 4.19 0.89 36.25
C ALA A 8 3.84 -0.08 35.11
N THR A 9 3.01 -1.07 35.45
CA THR A 9 2.29 -1.94 34.53
C THR A 9 1.20 -1.12 33.85
N LEU A 10 1.29 -0.93 32.54
CA LEU A 10 0.22 -0.35 31.71
C LEU A 10 -0.50 -1.46 30.95
N LEU A 11 -1.69 -1.78 31.45
CA LEU A 11 -2.78 -2.42 30.72
C LEU A 11 -3.44 -1.37 29.79
N CYS A 12 -3.45 -1.63 28.49
CA CYS A 12 -4.52 -1.19 27.58
C CYS A 12 -4.91 -2.44 26.80
N GLY A 13 -6.13 -2.97 26.89
CA GLY A 13 -7.40 -2.27 26.94
C GLY A 13 -8.13 -2.49 25.62
N SER A 14 -8.35 -3.75 25.27
CA SER A 14 -9.28 -4.18 24.24
C SER A 14 -10.70 -3.99 24.75
N LEU A 15 -11.54 -3.26 24.01
CA LEU A 15 -12.97 -3.52 23.77
C LEU A 15 -13.61 -2.31 23.07
N LEU A 16 -14.09 -2.51 21.85
CA LEU A 16 -15.38 -2.00 21.33
C LEU A 16 -15.71 -2.77 20.03
N LEU A 17 -16.47 -3.86 20.20
CA LEU A 17 -17.31 -4.55 19.21
C LEU A 17 -18.75 -4.00 19.40
N ALA A 18 -19.73 -3.99 18.48
CA ALA A 18 -19.95 -4.46 17.11
C ALA A 18 -21.21 -3.71 16.58
N SER A 19 -21.53 -3.67 15.27
CA SER A 19 -22.56 -4.52 14.59
C SER A 19 -23.09 -3.72 13.37
N SER A 20 -23.40 -4.19 12.15
CA SER A 20 -23.74 -5.51 11.60
C SER A 20 -23.59 -5.54 10.06
N ALA A 21 -23.53 -6.78 9.51
CA ALA A 21 -23.85 -7.25 8.16
C ALA A 21 -22.72 -7.44 7.11
N SER A 22 -22.23 -8.70 7.09
CA SER A 22 -22.04 -9.55 5.89
C SER A 22 -21.00 -9.19 4.81
N SER A 23 -19.77 -9.70 4.99
CA SER A 23 -19.11 -10.52 3.96
C SER A 23 -18.06 -11.42 4.62
N LEU A 24 -18.26 -12.74 4.51
CA LEU A 24 -17.34 -13.77 4.95
C LEU A 24 -16.03 -13.70 4.13
N PHE A 25 -14.90 -13.91 4.81
CA PHE A 25 -13.52 -13.95 4.30
C PHE A 25 -12.85 -12.59 3.98
N THR A 26 -12.47 -11.87 5.04
CA THR A 26 -11.33 -10.95 4.98
C THR A 26 -10.35 -11.27 6.11
N GLU A 27 -9.66 -12.41 6.00
CA GLU A 27 -8.33 -12.52 6.60
C GLU A 27 -7.43 -11.50 5.88
N PRO A 28 -6.65 -10.66 6.58
CA PRO A 28 -5.72 -9.75 5.93
C PRO A 28 -4.50 -10.53 5.44
N VAL A 29 -4.61 -11.19 4.28
CA VAL A 29 -3.53 -12.05 3.73
C VAL A 29 -2.33 -11.23 3.21
N LEU A 30 -2.37 -9.89 3.27
CA LEU A 30 -1.19 -9.04 3.07
C LEU A 30 -0.20 -9.09 4.25
N ALA A 31 -0.59 -9.59 5.42
CA ALA A 31 0.29 -9.65 6.60
C ALA A 31 1.28 -10.83 6.61
N ALA A 32 1.11 -11.86 5.77
CA ALA A 32 1.77 -13.16 5.98
C ALA A 32 3.03 -13.44 5.13
N SER A 33 3.63 -12.47 4.43
CA SER A 33 4.94 -12.72 3.79
C SER A 33 5.89 -11.51 3.69
N ALA A 34 5.79 -10.54 4.59
CA ALA A 34 6.80 -9.47 4.71
C ALA A 34 8.14 -9.96 5.32
N ALA A 35 8.26 -11.25 5.66
CA ALA A 35 9.52 -11.89 6.04
C ALA A 35 10.31 -12.33 4.80
N GLY A 36 10.68 -11.37 3.95
CA GLY A 36 11.59 -11.55 2.82
C GLY A 36 12.61 -10.42 2.86
N SER A 37 13.63 -10.59 3.71
CA SER A 37 14.71 -9.64 3.90
C SER A 37 15.36 -9.24 2.57
N SER A 38 15.13 -8.01 2.14
CA SER A 38 15.94 -7.35 1.13
C SER A 38 16.31 -5.94 1.58
N GLY A 39 17.48 -5.84 2.22
CA GLY A 39 18.43 -4.75 2.00
C GLY A 39 18.24 -3.40 2.70
N LEU A 40 17.08 -3.05 3.24
CA LEU A 40 16.93 -1.83 4.06
C LEU A 40 16.11 -2.17 5.30
N GLY A 41 16.71 -2.09 6.49
CA GLY A 41 15.97 -2.25 7.73
C GLY A 41 14.91 -1.16 7.81
N TRP A 42 13.71 -1.49 8.29
CA TRP A 42 12.70 -0.47 8.59
C TRP A 42 13.27 0.62 9.50
N ASP A 43 14.14 0.23 10.43
CA ASP A 43 14.84 1.14 11.33
C ASP A 43 15.74 2.14 10.57
N ASP A 44 16.34 1.76 9.43
CA ASP A 44 17.16 2.63 8.58
C ASP A 44 16.30 3.64 7.80
N ILE A 45 15.14 3.20 7.30
CA ILE A 45 14.21 4.07 6.55
C ILE A 45 13.50 5.05 7.49
N ALA A 46 13.06 4.58 8.65
CA ALA A 46 12.41 5.40 9.66
C ALA A 46 13.38 6.45 10.21
N SER A 47 14.59 6.04 10.58
CA SER A 47 15.62 6.96 11.12
C SER A 47 16.05 8.02 10.10
N LYS A 48 16.19 7.68 8.82
CA LYS A 48 16.52 8.65 7.77
C LYS A 48 15.42 9.71 7.60
N ASN A 49 14.16 9.29 7.51
CA ASN A 49 13.04 10.22 7.33
C ASN A 49 12.79 11.09 8.57
N GLU A 50 13.02 10.55 9.78
CA GLU A 50 12.93 11.31 11.03
C GLU A 50 14.07 12.33 11.15
N ALA A 51 15.29 11.99 10.73
CA ALA A 51 16.44 12.88 10.73
C ALA A 51 16.30 14.05 9.73
N GLU A 52 15.65 13.81 8.59
CA GLU A 52 15.35 14.86 7.60
C GLU A 52 14.27 15.84 8.09
N ASN A 53 13.60 15.54 9.21
CA ASN A 53 12.40 16.28 9.61
C ASN A 53 12.13 16.30 11.13
N PRO A 54 13.08 16.76 11.95
CA PRO A 54 13.06 16.50 13.39
C PRO A 54 12.00 17.34 14.11
N LEU A 55 10.94 16.67 14.57
CA LEU A 55 10.04 17.19 15.61
C LEU A 55 10.66 16.91 16.98
N THR A 56 10.58 17.86 17.90
CA THR A 56 10.86 17.56 19.32
C THR A 56 9.86 16.52 19.84
N SER A 57 10.21 15.75 20.88
CA SER A 57 9.32 14.72 21.44
C SER A 57 7.95 15.29 21.84
N ALA A 58 7.91 16.53 22.35
CA ALA A 58 6.66 17.22 22.70
C ALA A 58 5.82 17.59 21.46
N GLN A 59 6.45 18.10 20.39
CA GLN A 59 5.76 18.41 19.14
C GLN A 59 5.21 17.15 18.47
N LEU A 60 5.99 16.07 18.48
CA LEU A 60 5.61 14.78 17.93
C LEU A 60 4.40 14.20 18.67
N GLU A 61 4.40 14.23 20.01
CA GLU A 61 3.24 13.78 20.79
C GLU A 61 2.00 14.63 20.49
N THR A 62 2.17 15.95 20.43
CA THR A 62 1.04 16.87 20.20
C THR A 62 0.40 16.63 18.82
N ILE A 63 1.19 16.45 17.77
CA ILE A 63 0.67 16.20 16.42
C ILE A 63 0.05 14.79 16.28
N ARG A 64 0.65 13.77 16.91
CA ARG A 64 0.09 12.40 16.96
C ARG A 64 -1.25 12.39 17.69
N GLN A 65 -1.35 13.10 18.82
CA GLN A 65 -2.60 13.19 19.57
C GLN A 65 -3.70 13.88 18.74
N ALA A 66 -3.36 14.93 17.99
CA ALA A 66 -4.32 15.58 17.09
C ALA A 66 -4.84 14.62 16.00
N VAL A 67 -3.96 13.79 15.43
CA VAL A 67 -4.36 12.75 14.45
C VAL A 67 -5.20 11.65 15.09
N ARG A 68 -4.79 11.09 16.24
CA ARG A 68 -5.52 10.01 16.94
C ARG A 68 -6.94 10.43 17.34
N SER A 69 -7.10 11.67 17.77
CA SER A 69 -8.39 12.23 18.18
C SER A 69 -9.22 12.84 17.04
N ALA A 70 -8.77 12.68 15.78
CA ALA A 70 -9.37 13.32 14.61
C ALA A 70 -9.59 14.85 14.77
N ASN A 71 -8.72 15.52 15.54
CA ASN A 71 -8.82 16.95 15.81
C ASN A 71 -8.18 17.76 14.68
N THR A 72 -8.90 17.85 13.57
CA THR A 72 -8.47 18.54 12.34
C THR A 72 -8.15 20.02 12.58
N ARG A 73 -8.86 20.69 13.50
CA ARG A 73 -8.60 22.10 13.84
C ARG A 73 -7.21 22.28 14.45
N THR A 74 -6.90 21.49 15.49
CA THR A 74 -5.59 21.53 16.15
C THR A 74 -4.50 21.13 15.17
N LEU A 75 -4.72 20.09 14.37
CA LEU A 75 -3.76 19.66 13.36
C LEU A 75 -3.44 20.78 12.36
N LYS A 76 -4.45 21.44 11.79
CA LYS A 76 -4.25 22.58 10.86
C LYS A 76 -3.45 23.70 11.53
N GLN A 77 -3.72 24.04 12.79
CA GLN A 77 -2.94 25.03 13.54
C GLN A 77 -1.47 24.62 13.74
N LEU A 78 -1.22 23.35 14.05
CA LEU A 78 0.14 22.83 14.21
C LEU A 78 0.92 22.89 12.89
N LEU A 79 0.28 22.49 11.78
CA LEU A 79 0.87 22.56 10.44
C LEU A 79 1.15 24.01 10.01
N GLN A 80 0.26 24.96 10.33
CA GLN A 80 0.46 26.40 10.10
C GLN A 80 1.63 26.97 10.92
N LYS A 81 1.86 26.45 12.12
CA LYS A 81 3.03 26.77 12.95
C LYS A 81 4.34 26.16 12.41
N GLY A 82 4.30 25.48 11.27
CA GLY A 82 5.47 24.89 10.63
C GLY A 82 5.80 23.47 11.08
N LEU A 83 5.01 22.86 11.98
CA LEU A 83 5.22 21.44 12.30
C LEU A 83 5.07 20.63 11.02
N SER A 84 5.94 19.64 10.88
CA SER A 84 5.99 18.87 9.66
C SER A 84 4.89 17.82 9.58
N PRO A 85 4.26 17.63 8.41
CA PRO A 85 3.27 16.57 8.22
C PRO A 85 3.91 15.17 8.10
N ASN A 86 5.22 15.08 7.87
CA ASN A 86 5.93 13.81 7.69
C ASN A 86 6.46 13.28 9.02
N PHE A 87 5.58 12.66 9.80
CA PHE A 87 5.92 12.04 11.08
C PHE A 87 5.37 10.61 11.13
N ARG A 88 5.97 9.78 11.98
CA ARG A 88 5.53 8.41 12.21
C ARG A 88 4.51 8.35 13.34
N MET A 89 3.55 7.45 13.27
CA MET A 89 2.73 7.01 14.38
C MET A 89 3.44 5.87 15.13
N GLU A 90 2.98 5.55 16.34
CA GLU A 90 3.56 4.49 17.18
C GLU A 90 3.44 3.11 16.54
N ASN A 91 2.41 2.91 15.71
CA ASN A 91 2.22 1.69 14.94
C ASN A 91 3.08 1.63 13.66
N GLY A 92 3.93 2.62 13.39
CA GLY A 92 4.80 2.69 12.21
C GLY A 92 4.12 3.17 10.92
N ASP A 93 2.89 3.66 10.98
CA ASP A 93 2.31 4.46 9.90
C ASP A 93 2.96 5.84 9.78
N THR A 94 2.80 6.49 8.62
CA THR A 94 2.84 7.96 8.57
C THR A 94 1.59 8.52 9.23
N GLY A 95 1.61 9.79 9.67
CA GLY A 95 0.38 10.47 10.09
C GLY A 95 -0.75 10.38 9.04
N PHE A 96 -0.40 10.44 7.75
CA PHE A 96 -1.36 10.36 6.65
C PHE A 96 -1.93 8.95 6.47
N THR A 97 -1.08 7.93 6.38
CA THR A 97 -1.52 6.53 6.17
C THR A 97 -2.35 6.03 7.35
N TYR A 98 -2.04 6.47 8.57
CA TYR A 98 -2.89 6.23 9.73
C TYR A 98 -4.28 6.84 9.55
N ALA A 99 -4.36 8.12 9.15
CA ALA A 99 -5.63 8.82 8.96
C ALA A 99 -6.52 8.14 7.92
N VAL A 100 -5.96 7.74 6.78
CA VAL A 100 -6.69 7.00 5.72
C VAL A 100 -7.17 5.64 6.23
N ARG A 101 -6.35 4.90 6.98
CA ARG A 101 -6.74 3.59 7.50
C ARG A 101 -7.84 3.69 8.56
N ALA A 102 -7.81 4.75 9.37
CA ALA A 102 -8.83 5.10 10.34
C ALA A 102 -10.05 5.80 9.71
N GLU A 103 -10.07 6.00 8.38
CA GLU A 103 -11.16 6.64 7.62
C GLU A 103 -11.45 8.10 8.06
N ASN A 104 -10.44 8.74 8.66
CA ASN A 104 -10.48 10.14 9.06
C ASN A 104 -9.98 11.01 7.88
N TYR A 105 -10.77 11.09 6.82
CA TYR A 105 -10.36 11.75 5.57
C TYR A 105 -10.14 13.26 5.74
N ASP A 106 -10.82 13.94 6.67
CA ASP A 106 -10.54 15.35 7.01
C ASP A 106 -9.12 15.57 7.52
N VAL A 107 -8.60 14.60 8.28
CA VAL A 107 -7.22 14.62 8.78
C VAL A 107 -6.24 14.37 7.64
N ALA A 108 -6.53 13.38 6.78
CA ALA A 108 -5.72 13.10 5.59
C ALA A 108 -5.67 14.32 4.66
N GLU A 109 -6.81 14.94 4.38
CA GLU A 109 -6.94 16.16 3.59
C GLU A 109 -6.13 17.30 4.20
N ALA A 110 -6.22 17.52 5.52
CA ALA A 110 -5.44 18.55 6.20
C ALA A 110 -3.92 18.34 6.08
N LEU A 111 -3.46 17.09 6.14
CA LEU A 111 -2.06 16.73 5.95
C LEU A 111 -1.62 16.95 4.51
N LEU A 112 -2.43 16.54 3.52
CA LEU A 112 -2.12 16.72 2.09
C LEU A 112 -2.10 18.20 1.70
N LYS A 113 -3.13 18.96 2.08
CA LYS A 113 -3.25 20.40 1.81
C LYS A 113 -2.23 21.26 2.55
N SER A 114 -1.41 20.68 3.42
CA SER A 114 -0.24 21.37 3.98
C SER A 114 0.82 21.71 2.93
N GLY A 115 0.78 21.05 1.76
CA GLY A 115 1.71 21.22 0.64
C GLY A 115 3.14 20.73 0.91
N ARG A 116 3.39 20.13 2.10
CA ARG A 116 4.71 19.67 2.55
C ARG A 116 4.74 18.16 2.83
N LEU A 117 3.65 17.46 2.52
CA LEU A 117 3.55 16.01 2.70
C LEU A 117 4.38 15.29 1.64
N ASN A 118 5.22 14.34 2.07
CA ASN A 118 5.89 13.39 1.20
C ASN A 118 4.91 12.28 0.83
N VAL A 119 4.22 12.43 -0.30
CA VAL A 119 3.20 11.48 -0.78
C VAL A 119 3.75 10.13 -1.23
N ASN A 120 5.08 9.98 -1.29
CA ASN A 120 5.78 8.75 -1.70
C ASN A 120 6.50 8.06 -0.53
N ASP A 121 6.32 8.56 0.69
CA ASP A 121 6.87 7.94 1.90
C ASP A 121 6.17 6.61 2.20
N LEU A 122 6.96 5.64 2.67
CA LEU A 122 6.46 4.31 3.04
C LEU A 122 6.20 4.24 4.52
N ASN A 123 5.09 3.62 4.92
CA ASN A 123 4.93 3.14 6.29
C ASN A 123 5.72 1.84 6.53
N LYS A 124 5.67 1.32 7.76
CA LYS A 124 6.37 0.08 8.16
C LYS A 124 5.96 -1.18 7.38
N PHE A 125 4.82 -1.11 6.71
CA PHE A 125 4.28 -2.18 5.90
C PHE A 125 4.68 -2.06 4.43
N GLY A 126 5.46 -1.03 4.06
CA GLY A 126 5.87 -0.76 2.69
C GLY A 126 4.75 -0.18 1.82
N GLU A 127 3.77 0.50 2.44
CA GLU A 127 2.63 1.10 1.75
C GLU A 127 2.81 2.60 1.59
N THR A 128 2.46 3.12 0.41
CA THR A 128 2.32 4.55 0.17
C THR A 128 0.89 5.04 0.49
N PRO A 129 0.70 6.36 0.67
CA PRO A 129 -0.62 7.00 0.59
C PRO A 129 -1.49 6.52 -0.57
N LEU A 130 -0.94 6.43 -1.78
CA LEU A 130 -1.66 6.04 -2.99
C LEU A 130 -2.16 4.59 -2.92
N MET A 131 -1.34 3.67 -2.38
CA MET A 131 -1.76 2.28 -2.17
C MET A 131 -2.98 2.16 -1.26
N LEU A 132 -3.04 2.95 -0.18
CA LEU A 132 -4.18 2.93 0.74
C LEU A 132 -5.43 3.57 0.11
N ALA A 133 -5.30 4.63 -0.68
CA ALA A 133 -6.43 5.20 -1.42
C ALA A 133 -7.05 4.15 -2.38
N VAL A 134 -6.22 3.41 -3.11
CA VAL A 134 -6.64 2.31 -3.98
C VAL A 134 -7.30 1.18 -3.18
N PHE A 135 -6.71 0.78 -2.04
CA PHE A 135 -7.28 -0.28 -1.20
C PHE A 135 -8.67 0.08 -0.68
N LYS A 136 -8.82 1.31 -0.17
CA LYS A 136 -10.07 1.85 0.36
C LYS A 136 -11.07 2.24 -0.72
N GLY A 137 -10.64 2.32 -1.99
CA GLY A 137 -11.48 2.72 -3.10
C GLY A 137 -11.91 4.18 -3.05
N GLN A 138 -11.00 5.07 -2.65
CA GLN A 138 -11.25 6.50 -2.50
C GLN A 138 -10.82 7.24 -3.76
N ASP A 139 -11.78 7.54 -4.63
CA ASP A 139 -11.52 8.10 -5.96
C ASP A 139 -10.94 9.51 -5.90
N GLU A 140 -11.53 10.39 -5.08
CA GLU A 140 -11.09 11.77 -4.92
C GLU A 140 -9.69 11.83 -4.31
N LEU A 141 -9.45 11.03 -3.25
CA LEU A 141 -8.14 10.98 -2.61
C LEU A 141 -7.06 10.46 -3.55
N PHE A 142 -7.38 9.50 -4.42
CA PHE A 142 -6.46 9.03 -5.44
C PHE A 142 -6.07 10.15 -6.41
N ASP A 143 -7.06 10.89 -6.92
CA ASP A 143 -6.81 11.96 -7.89
C ASP A 143 -6.00 13.10 -7.24
N GLU A 144 -6.30 13.45 -5.98
CA GLU A 144 -5.52 14.43 -5.22
C GLU A 144 -4.06 13.98 -4.98
N LEU A 145 -3.83 12.70 -4.67
CA LEU A 145 -2.49 12.16 -4.48
C LEU A 145 -1.68 12.13 -5.77
N ILE A 146 -2.28 11.74 -6.90
CA ILE A 146 -1.64 11.80 -8.21
C ILE A 146 -1.29 13.24 -8.58
N ALA A 147 -2.21 14.19 -8.35
CA ALA A 147 -1.95 15.61 -8.59
C ALA A 147 -0.83 16.17 -7.69
N ALA A 148 -0.68 15.63 -6.48
CA ALA A 148 0.41 15.96 -5.55
C ALA A 148 1.75 15.26 -5.87
N GLY A 149 1.83 14.48 -6.95
CA GLY A 149 3.07 13.83 -7.39
C GLY A 149 3.32 12.44 -6.80
N ALA A 150 2.26 11.72 -6.39
CA ALA A 150 2.40 10.31 -6.03
C ALA A 150 2.85 9.50 -7.26
N ASP A 151 3.91 8.71 -7.10
CA ASP A 151 4.39 7.81 -8.13
C ASP A 151 3.49 6.55 -8.17
N PRO A 152 2.82 6.26 -9.29
CA PRO A 152 1.88 5.14 -9.40
C PRO A 152 2.55 3.76 -9.34
N GLN A 153 3.88 3.69 -9.40
CA GLN A 153 4.65 2.48 -9.19
C GLN A 153 5.30 2.39 -7.81
N ARG A 154 5.29 3.47 -7.02
CA ARG A 154 5.97 3.49 -5.72
C ARG A 154 5.26 2.59 -4.71
N GLY A 155 6.05 1.69 -4.15
CA GLY A 155 5.71 0.89 -2.99
C GLY A 155 6.94 0.17 -2.47
N GLY A 156 6.79 -0.59 -1.37
CA GLY A 156 7.83 -1.49 -0.87
C GLY A 156 8.02 -2.68 -1.81
N ASN A 157 7.48 -3.83 -1.43
CA ASN A 157 7.47 -5.00 -2.31
C ASN A 157 6.26 -5.04 -3.26
N TRP A 158 5.15 -4.44 -2.83
CA TRP A 158 3.89 -4.37 -3.57
C TRP A 158 3.67 -2.94 -4.05
N THR A 159 2.89 -2.77 -5.12
CA THR A 159 2.63 -1.46 -5.73
C THR A 159 1.14 -1.15 -5.81
N PRO A 160 0.73 0.09 -6.07
CA PRO A 160 -0.69 0.44 -6.22
C PRO A 160 -1.42 -0.46 -7.23
N LEU A 161 -0.77 -0.83 -8.34
CA LEU A 161 -1.37 -1.67 -9.37
C LEU A 161 -1.61 -3.12 -8.88
N HIS A 162 -0.75 -3.65 -8.00
CA HIS A 162 -1.02 -4.94 -7.36
C HIS A 162 -2.25 -4.89 -6.45
N TYR A 163 -2.41 -3.80 -5.69
CA TYR A 163 -3.56 -3.61 -4.81
C TYR A 163 -4.85 -3.50 -5.63
N ALA A 164 -4.86 -2.67 -6.69
CA ALA A 164 -6.00 -2.53 -7.60
C ALA A 164 -6.38 -3.86 -8.27
N ALA A 165 -5.38 -4.63 -8.72
CA ALA A 165 -5.59 -5.93 -9.34
C ALA A 165 -6.11 -6.99 -8.36
N THR A 166 -5.58 -7.00 -7.13
CA THR A 166 -6.04 -7.90 -6.06
C THR A 166 -7.50 -7.63 -5.73
N GLU A 167 -7.89 -6.36 -5.61
CA GLU A 167 -9.28 -5.99 -5.31
C GLU A 167 -10.20 -5.97 -6.54
N GLY A 168 -9.66 -6.27 -7.73
CA GLY A 168 -10.42 -6.27 -8.98
C GLY A 168 -10.97 -4.90 -9.37
N ARG A 169 -10.42 -3.80 -8.84
CA ARG A 169 -10.91 -2.43 -9.03
C ARG A 169 -10.44 -1.87 -10.38
N THR A 170 -11.19 -2.17 -11.44
CA THR A 170 -10.82 -1.86 -12.82
C THR A 170 -10.58 -0.38 -13.09
N GLU A 171 -11.34 0.52 -12.46
CA GLU A 171 -11.15 1.96 -12.65
C GLU A 171 -9.80 2.45 -12.11
N PHE A 172 -9.35 1.94 -10.97
CA PHE A 172 -8.00 2.23 -10.45
C PHE A 172 -6.91 1.59 -11.31
N ILE A 173 -7.13 0.36 -11.83
CA ILE A 173 -6.21 -0.26 -12.79
C ILE A 173 -6.03 0.66 -14.01
N GLU A 174 -7.13 1.13 -14.60
CA GLU A 174 -7.08 2.03 -15.75
C GLU A 174 -6.34 3.34 -15.43
N ARG A 175 -6.68 4.01 -14.33
CA ARG A 175 -6.04 5.28 -13.94
C ARG A 175 -4.55 5.10 -13.62
N LEU A 176 -4.17 4.04 -12.93
CA LEU A 176 -2.76 3.75 -12.63
C LEU A 176 -1.95 3.47 -13.91
N LEU A 177 -2.51 2.71 -14.85
CA LEU A 177 -1.88 2.47 -16.15
C LEU A 177 -1.73 3.78 -16.94
N LYS A 178 -2.75 4.64 -16.96
CA LYS A 178 -2.69 5.98 -17.58
C LYS A 178 -1.66 6.89 -16.92
N ALA A 179 -1.47 6.77 -15.61
CA ALA A 179 -0.45 7.50 -14.86
C ALA A 179 0.98 6.95 -15.10
N GLY A 180 1.15 5.87 -15.86
CA GLY A 180 2.46 5.31 -16.23
C GLY A 180 2.88 4.08 -15.41
N ALA A 181 1.97 3.45 -14.65
CA ALA A 181 2.27 2.17 -14.02
C ALA A 181 2.50 1.07 -15.07
N SER A 182 3.58 0.30 -14.92
CA SER A 182 3.83 -0.87 -15.77
C SER A 182 2.86 -2.00 -15.44
N ALA A 183 2.12 -2.49 -16.43
CA ALA A 183 1.28 -3.69 -16.30
C ALA A 183 2.07 -4.97 -15.93
N ASN A 184 3.39 -4.93 -16.15
CA ASN A 184 4.32 -6.04 -15.96
C ASN A 184 5.25 -5.88 -14.76
N ILE A 185 4.95 -4.93 -13.87
CA ILE A 185 5.72 -4.75 -12.63
C ILE A 185 5.74 -6.05 -11.82
N GLN A 186 6.90 -6.39 -11.24
CA GLN A 186 7.10 -7.60 -10.46
C GLN A 186 7.51 -7.27 -9.04
N THR A 187 6.98 -8.01 -8.07
CA THR A 187 7.53 -8.06 -6.72
C THR A 187 8.91 -8.74 -6.71
N SER A 188 9.58 -8.73 -5.56
CA SER A 188 10.84 -9.46 -5.37
C SER A 188 10.72 -10.95 -5.68
N SER A 189 9.54 -11.56 -5.48
CA SER A 189 9.23 -12.96 -5.75
C SER A 189 8.63 -13.23 -7.15
N GLY A 190 8.65 -12.23 -8.03
CA GLY A 190 8.18 -12.35 -9.41
C GLY A 190 6.66 -12.24 -9.60
N VAL A 191 5.92 -11.91 -8.54
CA VAL A 191 4.46 -11.74 -8.62
C VAL A 191 4.12 -10.50 -9.44
N THR A 192 3.16 -10.61 -10.36
CA THR A 192 2.66 -9.50 -11.19
C THR A 192 1.23 -9.10 -10.79
N PRO A 193 0.74 -7.91 -11.22
CA PRO A 193 -0.67 -7.56 -11.10
C PRO A 193 -1.60 -8.58 -11.76
N LEU A 194 -1.22 -9.16 -12.90
CA LEU A 194 -2.02 -10.19 -13.58
C LEU A 194 -2.16 -11.46 -12.71
N ILE A 195 -1.10 -11.87 -12.01
CA ILE A 195 -1.16 -12.98 -11.04
C ILE A 195 -2.14 -12.65 -9.91
N MET A 196 -2.13 -11.41 -9.39
CA MET A 196 -3.06 -10.98 -8.35
C MET A 196 -4.53 -10.99 -8.82
N ALA A 197 -4.80 -10.48 -10.03
CA ALA A 197 -6.14 -10.50 -10.62
C ALA A 197 -6.65 -11.93 -10.88
N ALA A 198 -5.74 -12.87 -11.21
CA ALA A 198 -6.08 -14.27 -11.38
C ALA A 198 -6.38 -14.99 -10.06
N ARG A 199 -5.81 -14.54 -8.93
CA ARG A 199 -6.05 -15.11 -7.59
C ARG A 199 -7.42 -14.75 -7.02
N LYS A 200 -7.91 -13.53 -7.25
CA LYS A 200 -9.24 -13.07 -6.82
C LYS A 200 -10.07 -12.80 -8.08
N PRO A 201 -10.59 -13.84 -8.74
CA PRO A 201 -10.84 -13.88 -10.18
C PRO A 201 -11.80 -12.77 -10.66
N SER A 202 -11.23 -11.61 -10.96
CA SER A 202 -11.93 -10.50 -11.62
C SER A 202 -11.61 -10.60 -13.10
N ARG A 203 -12.54 -11.18 -13.87
CA ARG A 203 -12.40 -11.33 -15.33
C ARG A 203 -12.17 -9.98 -16.01
N ALA A 204 -12.77 -8.92 -15.49
CA ALA A 204 -12.60 -7.56 -15.98
C ALA A 204 -11.17 -7.03 -15.73
N ALA A 205 -10.62 -7.22 -14.53
CA ALA A 205 -9.24 -6.84 -14.22
C ALA A 205 -8.22 -7.63 -15.05
N VAL A 206 -8.41 -8.94 -15.19
CA VAL A 206 -7.58 -9.79 -16.06
C VAL A 206 -7.61 -9.28 -17.50
N THR A 207 -8.81 -9.05 -18.05
CA THR A 207 -8.96 -8.58 -19.43
C THR A 207 -8.31 -7.22 -19.63
N MET A 208 -8.47 -6.30 -18.68
CA MET A 208 -7.88 -4.97 -18.74
C MET A 208 -6.35 -5.01 -18.71
N LEU A 209 -5.77 -5.77 -17.78
CA LEU A 209 -4.31 -5.93 -17.69
C LEU A 209 -3.74 -6.57 -18.96
N LEU A 210 -4.39 -7.57 -19.52
CA LEU A 210 -3.98 -8.19 -20.79
C LEU A 210 -4.05 -7.22 -21.97
N LYS A 211 -5.13 -6.43 -22.07
CA LYS A 211 -5.25 -5.37 -23.08
C LYS A 211 -4.18 -4.30 -22.92
N ALA A 212 -3.73 -4.05 -21.69
CA ALA A 212 -2.63 -3.14 -21.36
C ALA A 212 -1.23 -3.76 -21.56
N GLY A 213 -1.14 -4.95 -22.15
CA GLY A 213 0.15 -5.59 -22.45
C GLY A 213 0.75 -6.39 -21.30
N ALA A 214 -0.04 -6.82 -20.31
CA ALA A 214 0.43 -7.74 -19.29
C ALA A 214 0.81 -9.10 -19.89
N TYR A 215 1.99 -9.60 -19.55
CA TYR A 215 2.49 -10.89 -20.03
C TYR A 215 1.83 -12.04 -19.26
N ARG A 216 1.12 -12.89 -20.00
CA ARG A 216 0.51 -14.12 -19.46
C ARG A 216 1.53 -15.13 -18.94
N ASP A 217 2.74 -15.08 -19.47
CA ASP A 217 3.79 -16.04 -19.17
C ASP A 217 4.77 -15.61 -18.07
N TYR A 218 4.59 -14.43 -17.47
CA TYR A 218 5.35 -14.04 -16.29
C TYR A 218 4.91 -14.88 -15.09
N CYS A 219 5.84 -15.68 -14.59
CA CYS A 219 5.63 -16.55 -13.44
C CYS A 219 6.40 -16.06 -12.21
N THR A 220 5.97 -16.53 -11.04
CA THR A 220 6.72 -16.33 -9.79
C THR A 220 8.08 -17.04 -9.87
N ASP A 221 8.97 -16.72 -8.93
CA ASP A 221 10.27 -17.39 -8.81
C ASP A 221 10.14 -18.90 -8.52
N THR A 222 8.98 -19.34 -8.05
CA THR A 222 8.61 -20.76 -7.87
C THR A 222 7.97 -21.40 -9.11
N GLY A 223 7.96 -20.69 -10.25
CA GLY A 223 7.42 -21.18 -11.52
C GLY A 223 5.91 -21.23 -11.60
N GLN A 224 5.18 -20.46 -10.77
CA GLN A 224 3.72 -20.44 -10.80
C GLN A 224 3.21 -19.34 -11.73
N SER A 225 2.39 -19.73 -12.71
CA SER A 225 1.78 -18.85 -13.70
C SER A 225 0.47 -18.22 -13.21
N PRO A 226 -0.04 -17.15 -13.84
CA PRO A 226 -1.38 -16.62 -13.57
C PRO A 226 -2.47 -17.71 -13.62
N ALA A 227 -2.38 -18.64 -14.58
CA ALA A 227 -3.30 -19.77 -14.70
C ALA A 227 -3.27 -20.70 -13.47
N ASP A 228 -2.10 -20.92 -12.86
CA ASP A 228 -1.98 -21.73 -11.65
C ASP A 228 -2.64 -21.07 -10.45
N PHE A 229 -2.56 -19.75 -10.34
CA PHE A 229 -3.27 -18.99 -9.30
C PHE A 229 -4.79 -19.05 -9.52
N ALA A 230 -5.28 -18.87 -10.74
CA ALA A 230 -6.71 -19.04 -11.07
C ALA A 230 -7.21 -20.44 -10.71
N ARG A 231 -6.42 -21.49 -11.03
CA ARG A 231 -6.77 -22.87 -10.70
C ARG A 231 -6.86 -23.11 -9.20
N ARG A 232 -5.92 -22.57 -8.41
CA ARG A 232 -5.96 -22.66 -6.93
C ARG A 232 -7.12 -21.88 -6.33
N ALA A 233 -7.54 -20.80 -6.97
CA ALA A 233 -8.74 -20.04 -6.60
C ALA A 233 -10.05 -20.75 -6.99
N GLY A 234 -9.98 -21.87 -7.71
CA GLY A 234 -11.16 -22.64 -8.15
C GLY A 234 -11.77 -22.19 -9.47
N ASP A 235 -11.21 -21.17 -10.13
CA ASP A 235 -11.70 -20.67 -11.42
C ASP A 235 -11.02 -21.42 -12.59
N LYS A 236 -11.58 -22.58 -12.94
CA LYS A 236 -11.06 -23.46 -14.00
C LYS A 236 -11.09 -22.79 -15.37
N GLU A 237 -12.18 -22.10 -15.69
CA GLU A 237 -12.34 -21.46 -17.00
C GLU A 237 -11.33 -20.29 -17.15
N LEU A 238 -11.08 -19.52 -16.09
CA LEU A 238 -10.02 -18.52 -16.12
C LEU A 238 -8.62 -19.16 -16.25
N ALA A 239 -8.39 -20.28 -15.56
CA ALA A 239 -7.13 -21.01 -15.66
C ALA A 239 -6.89 -21.52 -17.08
N GLU A 240 -7.92 -22.02 -17.76
CA GLU A 240 -7.87 -22.41 -19.17
C GLU A 240 -7.62 -21.19 -20.06
N TYR A 241 -8.36 -20.10 -19.85
CA TYR A 241 -8.19 -18.85 -20.59
C TYR A 241 -6.77 -18.28 -20.46
N LEU A 242 -6.16 -18.39 -19.28
CA LEU A 242 -4.81 -17.89 -18.98
C LEU A 242 -3.69 -18.91 -19.26
N ALA A 243 -4.00 -20.14 -19.66
CA ALA A 243 -3.01 -21.20 -19.84
C ALA A 243 -1.85 -20.78 -20.75
N ILE A 244 -0.64 -21.17 -20.38
CA ILE A 244 0.58 -20.87 -21.14
C ILE A 244 1.36 -22.18 -21.41
N PRO A 245 2.09 -22.28 -22.53
CA PRO A 245 2.93 -23.45 -22.79
C PRO A 245 4.11 -23.58 -21.83
N LYS A 246 4.69 -22.44 -21.41
CA LYS A 246 5.87 -22.40 -20.54
C LYS A 246 5.96 -21.04 -19.84
N CYS A 247 6.42 -21.06 -18.59
CA CYS A 247 6.80 -19.86 -17.85
C CYS A 247 7.99 -19.13 -18.48
N ALA A 248 7.86 -17.82 -18.64
CA ALA A 248 9.01 -16.94 -18.78
C ALA A 248 9.69 -16.78 -17.41
N VAL A 249 11.02 -16.94 -17.38
CA VAL A 249 11.82 -16.64 -16.20
C VAL A 249 12.00 -15.13 -16.12
N LYS A 250 12.02 -14.59 -14.90
CA LYS A 250 12.29 -13.19 -14.57
C LYS A 250 13.38 -12.60 -15.47
N GLY A 251 13.06 -11.49 -16.16
CA GLY A 251 14.00 -10.79 -17.02
C GLY A 251 13.90 -11.07 -18.52
N ARG A 252 12.71 -11.03 -19.13
CA ARG A 252 12.64 -10.54 -20.52
C ARG A 252 12.99 -9.05 -20.52
N ILE A 253 14.29 -8.75 -20.53
CA ILE A 253 14.78 -7.66 -21.35
C ILE A 253 14.19 -7.89 -22.74
N ALA A 254 13.53 -6.86 -23.27
CA ALA A 254 12.94 -6.87 -24.60
C ALA A 254 13.91 -7.46 -25.63
N GLN A 255 13.68 -8.69 -26.05
CA GLN A 255 14.26 -9.24 -27.27
C GLN A 255 13.09 -9.64 -28.15
N GLY A 256 12.88 -8.86 -29.22
CA GLY A 256 11.82 -9.16 -30.18
C GLY A 256 11.29 -8.00 -31.02
N ALA A 257 11.96 -6.85 -31.12
CA ALA A 257 11.82 -5.99 -32.30
C ALA A 257 12.90 -6.41 -33.32
N ALA A 258 12.67 -7.51 -34.04
CA ALA A 258 13.48 -7.92 -35.18
C ALA A 258 12.74 -8.98 -36.03
N LYS A 259 11.76 -8.56 -36.82
CA LYS A 259 11.77 -8.59 -38.30
C LYS A 259 10.49 -7.98 -38.85
#